data_AF-A0A8D8ARC2-F1
#
_entry.id   AF-A0A8D8ARC2-F1
#
_cell.length_a   1.000
_cell.length_b   1.000
_cell.length_c   1.000
_cell.angle_alpha   90.00
_cell.angle_beta   90.00
_cell.angle_gamma   90.00
#
_symmetry.space_group_name_H-M   'P 1'
#
loop_
_entity.id
_entity.type
_entity.pdbx_description
1 polymer ?
#
loop_
_entity_poly.entity_id
_entity_poly.type
_entity_poly.pdbx_seq_one_letter_code
_entity_poly.pdbx_strand_id
1 'polypeptide(L)'
;MNRQRSSVRSRGSSSTTTSDPREKVKDCCRKFIAFMCTQVGVGGLIVVYALVGAASFMSIETQEPNPLIEYVSVLRRNCAAELWDVTEQNNLFNSSIWHYEADVVLKRYQDDLADAIRRGYDGRTPEETWIFPAALMFCLAVFTMIGYGNMVPRTAWGKGATVIYATFGIPLYILYFMNMGKVLASTFKWLYTWLHECSHGHDDDLALEDGNGVPQRKRIIVPTTA
;
A
#
# COMPACT_ATOMS: atom_id res chain seq x y z
N MET A 1 8.69 -76.43 23.98
CA MET A 1 7.55 -75.63 23.47
C MET A 1 7.16 -74.62 24.55
N ASN A 2 7.64 -73.38 24.46
CA ASN A 2 7.29 -72.33 25.40
C ASN A 2 6.00 -71.64 24.94
N ARG A 3 4.93 -71.75 25.73
CA ARG A 3 3.62 -71.13 25.46
C ARG A 3 3.33 -70.16 26.60
N GLN A 4 3.66 -68.88 26.41
CA GLN A 4 3.28 -67.82 27.35
C GLN A 4 2.03 -67.07 26.82
N ARG A 5 0.89 -67.40 27.43
CA ARG A 5 -0.28 -66.55 27.69
C ARG A 5 -0.53 -66.76 29.18
N SER A 6 -0.85 -65.81 30.05
CA SER A 6 -1.39 -64.47 29.90
C SER A 6 -1.35 -63.85 31.30
N SER A 7 -0.74 -62.67 31.46
CA SER A 7 -0.85 -61.88 32.70
C SER A 7 -2.04 -60.93 32.58
N VAL A 8 -3.17 -61.30 33.18
CA VAL A 8 -4.23 -60.35 33.50
C VAL A 8 -3.81 -59.67 34.80
N ARG A 9 -3.39 -58.39 34.73
CA ARG A 9 -3.30 -57.54 35.92
C ARG A 9 -4.00 -56.21 35.65
N SER A 10 -4.95 -55.96 36.52
CA SER A 10 -5.98 -54.94 36.56
C SER A 10 -5.45 -53.50 36.63
N ARG A 11 -6.20 -52.61 35.98
CA ARG A 11 -6.50 -51.21 36.34
C ARG A 11 -5.43 -50.47 37.16
N GLY A 12 -4.65 -49.64 36.46
CA GLY A 12 -4.14 -48.38 37.00
C GLY A 12 -4.71 -47.25 36.15
N SER A 13 -5.80 -46.64 36.61
CA SER A 13 -6.37 -45.43 36.04
C SER A 13 -5.33 -44.31 36.14
N SER A 14 -4.59 -44.05 35.06
CA SER A 14 -3.83 -42.80 34.94
C SER A 14 -4.77 -41.78 34.32
N SER A 15 -5.28 -40.94 35.21
CA SER A 15 -6.07 -39.74 34.99
C SER A 15 -5.93 -39.17 33.59
N THR A 16 -7.05 -39.20 32.86
CA THR A 16 -7.37 -38.15 31.89
C THR A 16 -7.30 -36.81 32.62
N THR A 17 -6.19 -36.08 32.48
CA THR A 17 -6.22 -34.62 32.66
C THR A 17 -7.06 -34.09 31.52
N THR A 18 -8.38 -34.08 31.72
CA THR A 18 -9.34 -33.34 30.92
C THR A 18 -8.98 -31.87 31.10
N SER A 19 -8.00 -31.40 30.34
CA SER A 19 -7.67 -29.98 30.24
C SER A 19 -8.96 -29.25 29.87
N ASP A 20 -9.42 -28.38 30.77
CA ASP A 20 -10.70 -27.70 30.66
C ASP A 20 -10.83 -27.01 29.28
N PRO A 21 -11.96 -27.12 28.56
CA PRO A 21 -12.16 -26.42 27.29
C PRO A 21 -11.99 -24.90 27.46
N ARG A 22 -12.24 -24.36 28.66
CA ARG A 22 -11.98 -22.96 29.03
C ARG A 22 -10.49 -22.62 29.08
N GLU A 23 -9.62 -23.54 29.51
CA GLU A 23 -8.17 -23.32 29.48
C GLU A 23 -7.60 -23.40 28.06
N LYS A 24 -8.10 -24.33 27.24
CA LYS A 24 -7.76 -24.38 25.80
C LYS A 24 -8.20 -23.12 25.06
N VAL A 25 -9.38 -22.58 25.37
CA VAL A 25 -9.85 -21.30 24.82
C VAL A 25 -9.02 -20.13 25.35
N LYS A 26 -8.66 -20.10 26.64
CA LYS A 26 -7.80 -19.04 27.22
C LYS A 26 -6.39 -19.07 26.65
N ASP A 27 -5.83 -20.24 26.39
CA ASP A 27 -4.52 -20.42 25.75
C ASP A 27 -4.57 -20.13 24.25
N CYS A 28 -5.64 -20.51 23.56
CA CYS A 28 -5.90 -20.13 22.17
C CYS A 28 -6.08 -18.62 22.03
N CYS A 29 -6.84 -18.00 22.93
CA CYS A 29 -7.06 -16.56 22.97
C CYS A 29 -5.79 -15.80 23.38
N ARG A 30 -4.96 -16.33 24.29
CA ARG A 30 -3.64 -15.76 24.62
C ARG A 30 -2.67 -15.86 23.44
N LYS A 31 -2.65 -16.99 22.73
CA LYS A 31 -1.84 -17.19 21.51
C LYS A 31 -2.34 -16.31 20.36
N PHE A 32 -3.65 -16.14 20.23
CA PHE A 32 -4.29 -15.26 19.26
C PHE A 32 -4.01 -13.79 19.57
N ILE A 33 -4.13 -13.36 20.82
CA ILE A 33 -3.76 -12.00 21.26
C ILE A 33 -2.26 -11.78 21.08
N ALA A 34 -1.40 -12.76 21.40
CA ALA A 34 0.05 -12.65 21.15
C ALA A 34 0.39 -12.60 19.65
N PHE A 35 -0.36 -13.31 18.81
CA PHE A 35 -0.26 -13.28 17.35
C PHE A 35 -0.74 -11.94 16.77
N MET A 36 -1.84 -11.40 17.29
CA MET A 36 -2.33 -10.06 16.97
C MET A 36 -1.33 -8.98 17.44
N CYS A 37 -0.76 -9.10 18.64
CA CYS A 37 0.23 -8.14 19.14
C CYS A 37 1.53 -8.11 18.32
N THR A 38 1.90 -9.20 17.65
CA THR A 38 3.14 -9.25 16.85
C THR A 38 2.93 -8.94 15.38
N GLN A 39 1.86 -9.44 14.75
CA GLN A 39 1.59 -9.20 13.33
C GLN A 39 0.68 -7.99 13.10
N VAL A 40 -0.40 -7.87 13.88
CA VAL A 40 -1.32 -6.72 13.81
C VAL A 40 -0.75 -5.51 14.56
N GLY A 41 0.12 -5.71 15.54
CA GLY A 41 0.84 -4.62 16.22
C GLY A 41 1.74 -3.81 15.28
N VAL A 42 2.52 -4.48 14.41
CA VAL A 42 3.37 -3.78 13.43
C VAL A 42 2.52 -3.12 12.34
N GLY A 43 1.44 -3.76 11.91
CA GLY A 43 0.48 -3.15 10.98
C GLY A 43 -0.18 -1.89 11.55
N GLY A 44 -0.66 -1.95 12.79
CA GLY A 44 -1.21 -0.80 13.50
C GLY A 44 -0.18 0.32 13.69
N LEU A 45 1.07 -0.02 14.01
CA LEU A 45 2.17 0.94 14.13
C LEU A 45 2.42 1.68 12.82
N ILE A 46 2.41 0.99 11.67
CA ILE A 46 2.55 1.63 10.35
C ILE A 46 1.36 2.54 10.03
N VAL A 47 0.14 2.11 10.36
CA VAL A 47 -1.05 2.94 10.13
C VAL A 47 -0.95 4.22 10.96
N VAL A 48 -0.63 4.12 12.25
CA VAL A 48 -0.44 5.31 13.12
C VAL A 48 0.69 6.18 12.60
N TYR A 49 1.82 5.58 12.19
CA TYR A 49 2.95 6.29 11.59
C TYR A 49 2.54 7.09 10.36
N ALA A 50 1.76 6.50 9.45
CA ALA A 50 1.25 7.15 8.26
C ALA A 50 0.28 8.30 8.57
N LEU A 51 -0.62 8.12 9.55
CA LEU A 51 -1.56 9.17 9.96
C LEU A 51 -0.84 10.38 10.58
N VAL A 52 0.15 10.12 11.45
CA VAL A 52 0.98 11.18 12.05
C VAL A 52 1.81 11.90 10.99
N GLY A 53 2.41 11.15 10.06
CA GLY A 53 3.11 11.72 8.91
C GLY A 53 2.19 12.64 8.09
N ALA A 54 0.99 12.16 7.73
CA ALA A 54 0.04 12.91 6.93
C ALA A 54 -0.37 14.24 7.59
N ALA A 55 -0.71 14.20 8.88
CA ALA A 55 -1.04 15.41 9.63
C ALA A 55 0.15 16.38 9.72
N SER A 56 1.36 15.85 9.91
CA SER A 56 2.59 16.66 9.99
C SER A 56 2.87 17.37 8.67
N PHE A 57 2.92 16.64 7.53
CA PHE A 57 3.19 17.24 6.22
C PHE A 57 2.10 18.20 5.78
N MET A 58 0.83 17.89 6.06
CA MET A 58 -0.27 18.82 5.84
C MET A 58 -0.05 20.13 6.62
N SER A 59 0.27 20.06 7.92
CA SER A 59 0.51 21.28 8.70
C SER A 59 1.74 22.07 8.23
N ILE A 60 2.81 21.40 7.81
CA ILE A 60 4.07 22.05 7.40
C ILE A 60 3.90 22.75 6.05
N GLU A 61 3.29 22.08 5.07
CA GLU A 61 3.23 22.58 3.69
C GLU A 61 2.06 23.53 3.45
N THR A 62 1.02 23.52 4.28
CA THR A 62 -0.08 24.50 4.20
C THR A 62 0.31 25.88 4.73
N GLN A 63 1.34 25.99 5.59
CA GLN A 63 1.70 27.28 6.21
C GLN A 63 2.49 28.22 5.30
N GLU A 64 3.18 27.71 4.28
CA GLU A 64 4.06 28.53 3.43
C GLU A 64 3.37 28.85 2.08
N PRO A 65 2.99 30.12 1.84
CA PRO A 65 2.33 30.50 0.60
C PRO A 65 3.29 30.35 -0.59
N ASN A 66 2.79 29.74 -1.67
CA ASN A 66 3.61 29.48 -2.85
C ASN A 66 3.73 30.74 -3.73
N PRO A 67 4.93 31.37 -3.83
CA PRO A 67 5.12 32.60 -4.59
C PRO A 67 4.89 32.40 -6.10
N LEU A 68 4.99 31.17 -6.61
CA LEU A 68 4.70 30.87 -8.02
C LEU A 68 3.22 31.08 -8.36
N ILE A 69 2.31 30.85 -7.43
CA ILE A 69 0.87 31.03 -7.68
C ILE A 69 0.56 32.50 -7.88
N GLU A 70 1.07 33.34 -6.99
CA GLU A 70 0.92 34.78 -7.10
C GLU A 70 1.58 35.30 -8.38
N TYR A 71 2.81 34.86 -8.68
CA TYR A 71 3.52 35.21 -9.92
C TYR A 71 2.71 34.88 -11.18
N VAL A 72 2.20 33.65 -11.32
CA VAL A 72 1.40 33.26 -12.50
C VAL A 72 0.06 34.01 -12.54
N SER A 73 -0.53 34.32 -11.37
CA SER A 73 -1.75 35.13 -11.32
C SER A 73 -1.53 36.55 -11.87
N VAL A 74 -0.38 37.15 -11.58
CA VAL A 74 0.04 38.47 -12.10
C VAL A 74 0.31 38.36 -13.60
N LEU A 75 1.06 37.35 -14.02
CA LEU A 75 1.38 37.10 -15.42
C LEU A 75 0.12 36.99 -16.30
N ARG A 76 -0.89 36.24 -15.82
CA ARG A 76 -2.18 36.09 -16.49
C ARG A 76 -2.96 37.41 -16.57
N ARG A 77 -2.96 38.21 -15.49
CA ARG A 77 -3.62 39.53 -15.48
C ARG A 77 -2.94 40.50 -16.44
N ASN A 78 -1.61 40.51 -16.47
CA ASN A 78 -0.83 41.37 -17.36
C ASN A 78 -1.06 40.99 -18.82
N CYS A 79 -1.05 39.69 -19.15
CA CYS A 79 -1.38 39.21 -20.49
C CYS A 79 -2.79 39.63 -20.92
N ALA A 80 -3.78 39.53 -20.03
CA ALA A 80 -5.14 39.97 -20.33
C ALA A 80 -5.23 41.49 -20.57
N ALA A 81 -4.48 42.29 -19.80
CA ALA A 81 -4.41 43.74 -19.96
C ALA A 81 -3.71 44.14 -21.26
N GLU A 82 -2.57 43.53 -21.60
CA GLU A 82 -1.86 43.76 -22.87
C GLU A 82 -2.74 43.37 -24.06
N LEU A 83 -3.44 42.23 -23.98
CA LEU A 83 -4.31 41.78 -25.05
C LEU A 83 -5.53 42.72 -25.24
N TRP A 84 -6.04 43.28 -24.15
CA TRP A 84 -7.07 44.31 -24.20
C TRP A 84 -6.57 45.59 -24.88
N ASP A 85 -5.37 46.06 -24.51
CA ASP A 85 -4.74 47.24 -25.12
C ASP A 85 -4.50 47.05 -26.63
N VAL A 86 -4.00 45.89 -27.06
CA VAL A 86 -3.87 45.53 -28.48
C VAL A 86 -5.22 45.59 -29.20
N THR A 87 -6.29 45.17 -28.53
CA THR A 87 -7.65 45.18 -29.10
C THR A 87 -8.26 46.59 -29.14
N GLU A 88 -7.92 47.45 -28.19
CA GLU A 88 -8.37 48.84 -28.14
C GLU A 88 -7.64 49.70 -29.19
N GLN A 89 -6.35 49.46 -29.40
CA GLN A 89 -5.53 50.17 -30.39
C GLN A 89 -5.80 49.70 -31.82
N ASN A 90 -6.05 48.41 -32.02
CA ASN A 90 -6.36 47.83 -33.33
C ASN A 90 -7.85 47.44 -33.40
N ASN A 91 -8.68 48.29 -34.01
CA ASN A 91 -10.06 47.93 -34.35
C ASN A 91 -10.10 46.58 -35.12
N LEU A 92 -11.08 45.72 -34.81
CA LEU A 92 -11.28 44.37 -35.39
C LEU A 92 -11.24 44.31 -36.93
N PHE A 93 -11.41 45.44 -37.62
CA PHE A 93 -11.36 45.55 -39.08
C PHE A 93 -9.96 45.34 -39.67
N ASN A 94 -8.89 45.49 -38.88
CA ASN A 94 -7.52 45.19 -39.30
C ASN A 94 -7.03 43.86 -38.70
N SER A 95 -7.73 42.79 -39.07
CA SER A 95 -7.55 41.44 -38.52
C SER A 95 -6.11 40.94 -38.60
N SER A 96 -5.37 41.20 -39.68
CA SER A 96 -3.99 40.71 -39.83
C SER A 96 -3.01 41.31 -38.82
N ILE A 97 -3.09 42.62 -38.56
CA ILE A 97 -2.23 43.28 -37.57
C ILE A 97 -2.62 42.87 -36.16
N TRP A 98 -3.93 42.84 -35.87
CA TRP A 98 -4.41 42.38 -34.58
C TRP A 98 -3.96 40.94 -34.28
N HIS A 99 -4.07 40.02 -35.25
CA HIS A 99 -3.61 38.64 -35.09
C HIS A 99 -2.11 38.57 -34.80
N TYR A 100 -1.29 39.35 -35.48
CA TYR A 100 0.15 39.37 -35.28
C TYR A 100 0.51 39.88 -33.87
N GLU A 101 -0.05 41.01 -33.42
CA GLU A 101 0.25 41.56 -32.11
C GLU A 101 -0.28 40.69 -30.97
N ALA A 102 -1.49 40.13 -31.12
CA ALA A 102 -2.05 39.19 -30.17
C ALA A 102 -1.19 37.93 -30.04
N ASP A 103 -0.68 37.38 -31.14
CA ASP A 103 0.20 36.20 -31.13
C ASP A 103 1.51 36.49 -30.40
N VAL A 104 2.09 37.69 -30.56
CA VAL A 104 3.30 38.10 -29.84
C VAL A 104 3.06 38.13 -28.32
N VAL A 105 1.95 38.72 -27.86
CA VAL A 105 1.59 38.76 -26.44
C VAL A 105 1.35 37.35 -25.89
N LEU A 106 0.58 36.53 -26.62
CA LEU A 106 0.28 35.15 -26.22
C LEU A 106 1.54 34.28 -26.17
N LYS A 107 2.45 34.41 -27.12
CA LYS A 107 3.69 33.64 -27.16
C LYS A 107 4.60 33.97 -25.98
N ARG A 108 4.74 35.25 -25.63
CA ARG A 108 5.47 35.67 -24.42
C ARG A 108 4.85 35.06 -23.17
N TYR A 109 3.53 35.15 -23.02
CA TYR A 109 2.81 34.53 -21.91
C TYR A 109 3.02 33.00 -21.84
N GLN A 110 2.98 32.32 -22.99
CA GLN A 110 3.19 30.87 -23.08
C GLN A 110 4.61 30.49 -22.65
N ASP A 111 5.63 31.23 -23.08
CA ASP A 111 7.03 30.98 -22.71
C ASP A 111 7.24 31.19 -21.20
N ASP A 112 6.75 32.30 -20.64
CA ASP A 112 6.85 32.60 -19.21
C ASP A 112 6.06 31.58 -18.35
N LEU A 113 4.87 31.17 -18.82
CA LEU A 113 4.06 30.14 -18.16
C LEU A 113 4.72 28.76 -18.23
N ALA A 114 5.33 28.40 -19.36
CA ALA A 114 6.05 27.15 -19.52
C ALA A 114 7.23 27.08 -18.54
N ASP A 115 7.94 28.19 -18.33
CA ASP A 115 9.00 28.28 -17.33
C ASP A 115 8.47 28.20 -15.89
N ALA A 116 7.32 28.79 -15.60
CA ALA A 116 6.66 28.62 -14.30
C ALA A 116 6.26 27.16 -14.04
N ILE A 117 5.73 26.45 -15.05
CA ILE A 117 5.38 25.03 -14.96
C ILE A 117 6.64 24.18 -14.73
N ARG A 118 7.74 24.46 -15.43
CA ARG A 118 9.04 23.78 -15.21
C ARG A 118 9.56 23.95 -13.78
N ARG A 119 9.27 25.08 -13.14
CA ARG A 119 9.59 25.35 -11.72
C ARG A 119 8.63 24.68 -10.73
N GLY A 120 7.61 23.97 -11.22
CA GLY A 120 6.66 23.22 -10.40
C GLY A 120 5.32 23.94 -10.15
N TYR A 121 4.94 24.91 -10.98
CA TYR A 121 3.59 25.48 -10.92
C TYR A 121 2.54 24.47 -11.42
N ASP A 122 1.56 24.15 -10.57
CA ASP A 122 0.47 23.20 -10.85
C ASP A 122 -0.93 23.82 -10.73
N GLY A 123 -1.03 25.14 -10.58
CA GLY A 123 -2.29 25.89 -10.57
C GLY A 123 -3.21 25.65 -9.38
N ARG A 124 -2.80 24.81 -8.42
CA ARG A 124 -3.54 24.51 -7.19
C ARG A 124 -2.91 25.24 -6.02
N THR A 125 -3.75 25.64 -5.08
CA THR A 125 -3.29 26.21 -3.81
C THR A 125 -2.59 25.14 -2.95
N PRO A 126 -1.70 25.53 -2.01
CA PRO A 126 -1.12 24.60 -1.05
C PRO A 126 -2.18 23.81 -0.27
N GLU A 127 -3.30 24.45 0.07
CA GLU A 127 -4.45 23.86 0.76
C GLU A 127 -5.14 22.78 -0.06
N GLU A 128 -5.33 23.02 -1.37
CA GLU A 128 -5.93 22.05 -2.29
C GLU A 128 -4.99 20.89 -2.61
N THR A 129 -3.68 21.14 -2.61
CA THR A 129 -2.66 20.11 -2.87
C THR A 129 -2.47 19.21 -1.65
N TRP A 130 -2.35 19.78 -0.45
CA TRP A 130 -2.06 19.07 0.79
C TRP A 130 -3.32 18.73 1.60
N ILE A 131 -4.34 18.15 0.95
CA ILE A 131 -5.48 17.58 1.66
C ILE A 131 -5.10 16.28 2.38
N PHE A 132 -5.78 15.96 3.49
CA PHE A 132 -5.42 14.80 4.33
C PHE A 132 -5.27 13.46 3.57
N PRO A 133 -6.20 13.04 2.68
CA PRO A 133 -6.03 11.80 1.92
C PRO A 133 -4.82 11.84 0.97
N ALA A 134 -4.53 13.00 0.37
CA ALA A 134 -3.38 13.17 -0.50
C ALA A 134 -2.06 13.11 0.29
N ALA A 135 -2.01 13.76 1.45
CA ALA A 135 -0.87 13.68 2.37
C ALA A 135 -0.63 12.25 2.90
N LEU A 136 -1.71 11.49 3.15
CA LEU A 136 -1.62 10.08 3.53
C LEU A 136 -1.06 9.22 2.39
N MET A 137 -1.53 9.43 1.17
CA MET A 137 -1.02 8.74 -0.02
C MET A 137 0.46 9.08 -0.28
N PHE A 138 0.86 10.33 -0.08
CA PHE A 138 2.25 10.75 -0.11
C PHE A 138 3.09 9.97 0.92
N CYS A 139 2.65 9.96 2.19
CA CYS A 139 3.33 9.23 3.26
C CYS A 139 3.48 7.74 2.93
N LEU A 140 2.41 7.12 2.44
CA LEU A 140 2.40 5.73 1.98
C LEU A 140 3.43 5.52 0.87
N ALA A 141 3.40 6.35 -0.17
CA ALA A 141 4.32 6.26 -1.31
C ALA A 141 5.79 6.42 -0.91
N VAL A 142 6.09 7.21 0.13
CA VAL A 142 7.45 7.40 0.65
C VAL A 142 7.98 6.13 1.31
N PHE A 143 7.29 5.58 2.32
CA PHE A 143 7.81 4.40 3.03
C PHE A 143 7.66 3.09 2.23
N THR A 144 6.72 3.04 1.29
CA THR A 144 6.59 1.92 0.33
C THR A 144 7.60 2.02 -0.83
N MET A 145 8.32 3.15 -0.93
CA MET A 145 9.30 3.41 -1.99
C MET A 145 8.70 3.43 -3.41
N ILE A 146 7.39 3.69 -3.54
CA ILE A 146 6.73 3.85 -4.85
C ILE A 146 7.16 5.19 -5.49
N GLY A 147 7.05 6.29 -4.73
CA GLY A 147 7.48 7.61 -5.17
C GLY A 147 6.84 8.14 -6.46
N TYR A 148 5.51 8.37 -6.46
CA TYR A 148 4.79 8.88 -7.65
C TYR A 148 5.32 10.21 -8.23
N GLY A 149 5.94 11.06 -7.41
CA GLY A 149 6.56 12.31 -7.85
C GLY A 149 5.60 13.44 -8.27
N ASN A 150 4.29 13.18 -8.29
CA ASN A 150 3.25 14.17 -8.60
C ASN A 150 3.01 15.18 -7.47
N MET A 151 3.36 14.82 -6.24
CA MET A 151 3.19 15.62 -5.04
C MET A 151 4.45 15.50 -4.19
N VAL A 152 5.14 16.63 -4.00
CA VAL A 152 6.40 16.70 -3.25
C VAL A 152 6.41 17.94 -2.35
N PRO A 153 7.01 17.86 -1.15
CA PRO A 153 7.15 19.00 -0.27
C PRO A 153 8.05 20.05 -0.92
N ARG A 154 7.59 21.30 -0.93
CA ARG A 154 8.32 22.43 -1.51
C ARG A 154 9.19 23.11 -0.47
N THR A 155 8.72 23.14 0.78
CA THR A 155 9.41 23.80 1.89
C THR A 155 10.73 23.10 2.24
N ALA A 156 11.73 23.86 2.68
CA ALA A 156 13.00 23.29 3.10
C ALA A 156 12.83 22.32 4.29
N TRP A 157 11.93 22.68 5.22
CA TRP A 157 11.55 21.86 6.36
C TRP A 157 10.84 20.56 5.95
N GLY A 158 9.89 20.63 5.02
CA GLY A 158 9.18 19.46 4.49
C GLY A 158 10.11 18.49 3.76
N LYS A 159 11.10 19.00 3.01
CA LYS A 159 12.15 18.17 2.40
C LYS A 159 13.00 17.46 3.44
N GLY A 160 13.48 18.18 4.46
CA GLY A 160 14.24 17.57 5.57
C GLY A 160 13.42 16.54 6.34
N ALA A 161 12.17 16.87 6.67
CA ALA A 161 11.24 15.97 7.35
C ALA A 161 10.97 14.69 6.54
N THR A 162 10.91 14.79 5.20
CA THR A 162 10.72 13.62 4.31
C THR A 162 11.91 12.67 4.38
N VAL A 163 13.15 13.18 4.43
CA VAL A 163 14.34 12.34 4.58
C VAL A 163 14.32 11.59 5.91
N ILE A 164 13.99 12.28 7.00
CA ILE A 164 13.89 11.67 8.33
C ILE A 164 12.77 10.63 8.34
N TYR A 165 11.60 10.97 7.79
CA TYR A 165 10.45 10.09 7.70
C TYR A 165 10.73 8.85 6.83
N ALA A 166 11.47 8.98 5.73
CA ALA A 166 11.88 7.85 4.92
C ALA A 166 12.86 6.93 5.67
N THR A 167 13.81 7.52 6.41
CA THR A 167 14.86 6.79 7.14
C THR A 167 14.28 5.80 8.17
N PHE A 168 13.21 6.19 8.88
CA PHE A 168 12.53 5.31 9.84
C PHE A 168 11.39 4.51 9.21
N GLY A 169 10.68 5.09 8.25
CA GLY A 169 9.52 4.47 7.61
C GLY A 169 9.89 3.27 6.75
N ILE A 170 10.97 3.35 5.98
CA ILE A 170 11.40 2.27 5.07
C ILE A 170 11.75 0.98 5.84
N PRO A 171 12.64 0.99 6.86
CA PRO A 171 12.92 -0.21 7.64
C PRO A 171 11.69 -0.81 8.32
N LEU A 172 10.82 0.05 8.86
CA LEU A 172 9.56 -0.37 9.48
C LEU A 172 8.63 -1.06 8.48
N TYR A 173 8.49 -0.49 7.28
CA TYR A 173 7.70 -1.07 6.21
C TYR A 173 8.26 -2.40 5.71
N ILE A 174 9.58 -2.52 5.55
CA ILE A 174 10.24 -3.78 5.17
C ILE A 174 9.94 -4.87 6.20
N LEU A 175 10.06 -4.57 7.50
CA LEU A 175 9.75 -5.52 8.57
C LEU A 175 8.30 -6.01 8.48
N TYR A 176 7.36 -5.10 8.25
CA TYR A 176 5.96 -5.43 8.04
C TYR A 176 5.73 -6.27 6.78
N PHE A 177 6.34 -5.89 5.67
CA PHE A 177 6.17 -6.57 4.39
C PHE A 177 6.71 -8.01 4.46
N MET A 178 7.86 -8.23 5.09
CA MET A 178 8.41 -9.58 5.33
C MET A 178 7.47 -10.45 6.16
N ASN A 179 6.85 -9.86 7.18
CA ASN A 179 5.89 -10.52 8.04
C ASN A 179 4.60 -10.87 7.29
N MET A 180 4.06 -9.94 6.50
CA MET A 180 2.91 -10.18 5.63
C MET A 180 3.20 -11.24 4.56
N GLY A 181 4.42 -11.27 4.01
CA GLY A 181 4.85 -12.29 3.06
C GLY A 181 4.78 -13.71 3.63
N LYS A 182 5.11 -13.91 4.91
CA LYS A 182 4.98 -15.22 5.59
C LYS A 182 3.53 -15.65 5.72
N VAL A 183 2.66 -14.72 6.13
CA VAL A 183 1.22 -14.99 6.25
C VAL A 183 0.65 -15.36 4.87
N LEU A 184 0.99 -14.59 3.84
CA LEU A 184 0.55 -14.84 2.47
C LEU A 184 1.02 -16.21 1.96
N ALA A 185 2.28 -16.59 2.22
CA ALA A 185 2.79 -17.90 1.85
C ALA A 185 2.07 -19.05 2.57
N SER A 186 1.74 -18.89 3.85
CA SER A 186 0.92 -19.85 4.59
C SER A 186 -0.49 -19.95 4.03
N THR A 187 -1.11 -18.83 3.69
CA THR A 187 -2.43 -18.78 3.05
C THR A 187 -2.41 -19.45 1.68
N PHE A 188 -1.37 -19.23 0.86
CA PHE A 188 -1.23 -19.89 -0.44
C PHE A 188 -1.04 -21.40 -0.31
N LYS A 189 -0.24 -21.86 0.65
CA LYS A 189 -0.09 -23.31 0.92
C LYS A 189 -1.42 -23.93 1.33
N TRP A 190 -2.14 -23.28 2.25
CA TRP A 190 -3.46 -23.73 2.68
C TRP A 190 -4.46 -23.77 1.53
N LEU A 191 -4.53 -22.70 0.72
CA LEU A 191 -5.40 -22.61 -0.45
C LEU A 191 -5.06 -23.68 -1.49
N TYR A 192 -3.77 -23.90 -1.74
CA TYR A 192 -3.30 -24.92 -2.68
C TYR A 192 -3.67 -26.34 -2.21
N THR A 193 -3.44 -26.65 -0.94
CA THR A 193 -3.84 -27.95 -0.37
C THR A 193 -5.35 -28.14 -0.43
N TRP A 194 -6.13 -27.11 -0.07
CA TRP A 194 -7.59 -27.15 -0.16
C TRP A 194 -8.08 -27.38 -1.59
N LEU A 195 -7.54 -26.65 -2.57
CA LEU A 195 -7.89 -26.83 -3.99
C LEU A 195 -7.49 -28.22 -4.51
N HIS A 196 -6.31 -28.71 -4.11
CA HIS A 196 -5.84 -30.03 -4.52
C HIS A 196 -6.70 -31.15 -3.91
N GLU A 197 -7.08 -31.05 -2.63
CA GLU A 197 -8.00 -32.01 -1.99
C GLU A 197 -9.40 -31.98 -2.63
N CYS A 198 -9.92 -30.80 -2.98
CA CYS A 198 -11.19 -30.68 -3.70
C CYS A 198 -11.12 -31.22 -5.13
N SER A 199 -9.98 -31.10 -5.83
CA SER A 199 -9.80 -31.66 -7.17
C SER A 199 -9.64 -33.17 -7.15
N HIS A 200 -8.89 -33.71 -6.19
CA HIS A 200 -8.62 -35.15 -6.09
C HIS A 200 -9.82 -35.93 -5.53
N GLY A 201 -10.66 -35.30 -4.69
CA GLY A 201 -11.93 -35.86 -4.26
C GLY A 201 -12.93 -36.05 -5.41
N HIS A 202 -12.85 -35.23 -6.47
CA HIS A 202 -13.69 -35.39 -7.66
C HIS A 202 -13.26 -36.58 -8.54
N ASP A 203 -11.95 -36.86 -8.63
CA ASP A 203 -11.41 -38.01 -9.37
C ASP A 203 -11.68 -39.34 -8.64
N ASP A 204 -11.64 -39.37 -7.31
CA ASP A 204 -11.94 -40.57 -6.51
C ASP A 204 -13.45 -40.93 -6.54
N ASP A 205 -14.34 -39.93 -6.59
CA ASP A 205 -15.79 -40.16 -6.74
C ASP A 205 -16.16 -40.61 -8.17
N LEU A 206 -15.50 -40.08 -9.21
CA LEU A 206 -15.67 -40.56 -10.60
C LEU A 206 -15.10 -41.96 -10.83
N ALA A 207 -14.04 -42.36 -10.11
CA ALA A 207 -13.50 -43.72 -10.15
C ALA A 207 -14.33 -44.73 -9.35
N LEU A 208 -15.14 -44.27 -8.39
CA LEU A 208 -16.05 -45.13 -7.60
C LEU A 208 -17.37 -45.42 -8.33
N GLU A 209 -17.78 -44.63 -9.32
CA GLU A 209 -18.98 -44.93 -10.13
C GLU A 209 -18.74 -45.99 -11.22
N ASP A 210 -17.48 -46.29 -11.62
CA ASP A 210 -17.19 -47.21 -12.75
C ASP A 210 -16.52 -48.55 -12.34
N GLY A 211 -16.36 -48.85 -11.06
CA GLY A 211 -15.53 -50.01 -10.68
C GLY A 211 -15.85 -50.66 -9.35
N ASN A 212 -16.63 -51.74 -9.40
CA ASN A 212 -16.68 -52.78 -8.36
C ASN A 212 -15.25 -53.33 -8.09
N GLY A 213 -14.49 -52.70 -7.19
CA GLY A 213 -13.10 -53.06 -6.93
C GLY A 213 -12.56 -52.43 -5.65
N VAL A 214 -12.19 -53.30 -4.70
CA VAL A 214 -11.59 -53.02 -3.38
C VAL A 214 -10.51 -51.92 -3.41
N PRO A 215 -10.48 -50.97 -2.45
CA PRO A 215 -9.47 -49.91 -2.42
C PRO A 215 -8.09 -50.48 -2.04
N GLN A 216 -7.17 -50.53 -3.01
CA GLN A 216 -5.76 -50.82 -2.81
C GLN A 216 -5.00 -49.53 -2.45
N ARG A 217 -4.65 -49.38 -1.17
CA ARG A 217 -3.80 -48.29 -0.68
C ARG A 217 -2.39 -48.42 -1.25
N LYS A 218 -2.03 -47.61 -2.26
CA LYS A 218 -0.69 -47.54 -2.84
C LYS A 218 0.33 -47.16 -1.76
N ARG A 219 1.20 -48.10 -1.38
CA ARG A 219 2.31 -47.87 -0.46
C ARG A 219 3.45 -47.19 -1.23
N ILE A 220 3.69 -45.90 -0.96
CA ILE A 220 4.83 -45.18 -1.50
C ILE A 220 6.09 -45.71 -0.78
N ILE A 221 6.95 -46.41 -1.51
CA ILE A 221 8.27 -46.83 -1.05
C ILE A 221 9.26 -45.82 -1.62
N VAL A 222 9.79 -44.95 -0.76
CA VAL A 222 10.93 -44.11 -1.11
C VAL A 222 12.21 -44.95 -1.02
N PRO A 223 13.04 -45.01 -2.08
CA PRO A 223 14.32 -45.70 -2.00
C PRO A 223 15.28 -44.91 -1.10
N THR A 224 15.85 -45.58 -0.10
CA THR A 224 16.96 -45.05 0.70
C THR A 224 18.18 -44.85 -0.19
N THR A 225 18.63 -43.60 -0.29
CA THR A 225 19.87 -43.22 -0.96
C THR A 225 21.06 -43.76 -0.17
N ALA A 226 21.88 -44.58 -0.83
CA ALA A 226 23.24 -44.89 -0.42
C ALA A 226 24.21 -43.89 -1.04
#